data_AF-A0AA86TK08-F1
#
_entry.id   AF-A0AA86TK08-F1
#
_cell.length_a   1.000
_cell.length_b   1.000
_cell.length_c   1.000
_cell.angle_alpha   90.00
_cell.angle_beta   90.00
_cell.angle_gamma   90.00
#
_symmetry.space_group_name_H-M   'P 1'
#
loop_
_entity.id
_entity.type
_entity.pdbx_description
1 polymer ?
#
loop_
_entity_poly.entity_id
_entity_poly.type
_entity_poly.pdbx_seq_one_letter_code
_entity_poly.pdbx_strand_id
1 'polypeptide(L)'
;MLAENTSNVIDNIRQNSTNLEHYIISNTSEIEQIMLSNLSQLEQRIISNITTLQANIQSNMRASENYILQRTQSDIQSMKSYIQSDINRQDYQIRNINEQFAQFQCTRVAGYVFKEGKCEKKLCPVQGQFVINGICQCVWLNAIVENKTCACPSNARLLNSICVCVIEEQIIQNGVCECINGGVLQGLRCVPKP
;
A
#
# COMPACT_ATOMS: atom_id res chain seq x y z
N MET A 1 37.62 102.76 62.58
CA MET A 1 36.13 102.78 62.56
C MET A 1 35.55 102.70 61.15
N LEU A 2 35.65 103.72 60.27
CA LEU A 2 35.02 103.62 58.93
C LEU A 2 35.59 102.48 58.07
N ALA A 3 36.91 102.39 57.92
CA ALA A 3 37.57 101.35 57.11
C ALA A 3 37.29 99.92 57.62
N GLU A 4 37.17 99.75 58.94
CA GLU A 4 36.91 98.48 59.62
C GLU A 4 35.47 98.02 59.40
N ASN A 5 34.50 98.94 59.48
CA ASN A 5 33.11 98.67 59.10
C ASN A 5 32.97 98.32 57.62
N THR A 6 33.70 98.99 56.74
CA THR A 6 33.70 98.68 55.30
C THR A 6 34.25 97.28 55.03
N SER A 7 35.33 96.87 55.71
CA SER A 7 35.90 95.51 55.59
C SER A 7 34.91 94.43 56.02
N ASN A 8 34.28 94.60 57.18
CA ASN A 8 33.30 93.63 57.70
C ASN A 8 32.10 93.44 56.76
N VAL A 9 31.63 94.51 56.11
CA VAL A 9 30.55 94.43 55.12
C VAL A 9 30.99 93.65 53.88
N ILE A 10 32.20 93.90 53.38
CA ILE A 10 32.76 93.17 52.22
C ILE A 10 32.89 91.67 52.53
N ASP A 11 33.37 91.32 53.72
CA ASP A 11 33.54 89.91 54.11
C ASP A 11 32.19 89.19 54.27
N ASN A 12 31.19 89.86 54.84
CA ASN A 12 29.83 89.32 54.91
C ASN A 12 29.23 89.11 53.51
N ILE A 13 29.43 90.05 52.58
CA ILE A 13 28.97 89.92 51.20
C ILE A 13 29.64 88.72 50.51
N ARG A 14 30.95 88.55 50.69
CA ARG A 14 31.70 87.40 50.15
C ARG A 14 31.17 86.08 50.70
N GLN A 15 30.99 85.98 52.01
CA GLN A 15 30.48 84.76 52.63
C GLN A 15 29.06 84.42 52.14
N ASN A 16 28.19 85.42 52.02
CA ASN A 16 26.84 85.22 51.49
C ASN A 16 26.87 84.76 50.02
N SER A 17 27.76 85.33 49.19
CA SER A 17 27.96 84.88 47.80
C SER A 17 28.37 83.42 47.75
N THR A 18 29.40 83.03 48.51
CA THR A 18 29.88 81.65 48.58
C THR A 18 28.79 80.68 49.06
N ASN A 19 28.01 81.07 50.07
CA ASN A 19 26.90 80.26 50.56
C ASN A 19 25.80 80.07 49.50
N LEU A 20 25.47 81.12 48.75
CA LEU A 20 24.52 81.03 47.63
C LEU A 20 25.06 80.11 46.52
N GLU A 21 26.33 80.23 46.16
CA GLU A 21 26.97 79.37 45.17
C GLU A 21 26.89 77.90 45.57
N HIS A 22 27.25 77.57 46.83
CA HIS A 22 27.13 76.20 47.34
C HIS A 22 25.68 75.70 47.32
N TYR A 23 24.72 76.52 47.71
CA TYR A 23 23.30 76.14 47.68
C TYR A 23 22.82 75.84 46.26
N ILE A 24 23.19 76.68 45.29
CA ILE A 24 22.84 76.50 43.88
C ILE A 24 23.47 75.21 43.32
N ILE A 25 24.76 74.98 43.59
CA ILE A 25 25.48 73.78 43.12
C ILE A 25 24.86 72.51 43.72
N SER A 26 24.57 72.50 45.02
CA SER A 26 23.96 71.36 45.71
C SER A 26 22.60 71.00 45.08
N ASN A 27 21.71 71.99 44.95
CA ASN A 27 20.38 71.75 44.38
C ASN A 27 20.46 71.32 42.91
N THR A 28 21.37 71.89 42.13
CA THR A 28 21.56 71.50 40.72
C THR A 28 22.02 70.05 40.63
N SER A 29 22.98 69.64 41.45
CA SER A 29 23.45 68.25 41.52
C SER A 29 22.34 67.29 41.93
N GLU A 30 21.50 67.65 42.89
CA GLU A 30 20.37 66.80 43.32
C GLU A 30 19.36 66.61 42.19
N ILE A 31 19.01 67.70 41.48
CA ILE A 31 18.10 67.66 40.33
C ILE A 31 18.67 66.79 39.19
N GLU A 32 19.97 66.92 38.89
CA GLU A 32 20.65 66.09 37.90
C GLU A 32 20.58 64.60 38.26
N GLN A 33 20.84 64.25 39.53
CA GLN A 33 20.78 62.86 39.99
C GLN A 33 19.36 62.29 39.89
N ILE A 34 18.33 63.07 40.25
CA ILE A 34 16.93 62.65 40.12
C ILE A 34 16.58 62.41 38.65
N MET A 35 16.99 63.31 37.74
CA MET A 35 16.75 63.14 36.31
C MET A 35 17.44 61.89 35.75
N LEU A 36 18.71 61.66 36.09
CA LEU A 36 19.46 60.48 35.66
C LEU A 36 18.83 59.18 36.19
N SER A 37 18.40 59.18 37.46
CA SER A 37 17.70 58.04 38.07
C SER A 37 16.40 57.73 37.34
N ASN A 38 15.57 58.75 37.08
CA ASN A 38 14.30 58.60 36.37
C ASN A 38 14.51 58.11 34.92
N LEU A 39 15.53 58.62 34.23
CA LEU A 39 15.87 58.19 32.88
C LEU A 39 16.28 56.71 32.86
N SER A 40 17.17 56.30 33.77
CA SER A 40 17.61 54.90 33.89
C SER A 40 16.43 53.97 34.20
N GLN A 41 15.49 54.37 35.04
CA GLN A 41 14.30 53.56 35.35
C GLN A 41 13.39 53.43 34.13
N LEU A 42 13.21 54.51 33.37
CA LEU A 42 12.42 54.49 32.14
C LEU A 42 13.06 53.57 31.08
N GLU A 43 14.37 53.65 30.90
CA GLU A 43 15.13 52.77 30.00
C GLU A 43 14.96 51.29 30.40
N GLN A 44 15.12 50.96 31.68
CA GLN A 44 14.93 49.60 32.17
C GLN A 44 13.51 49.08 31.93
N ARG A 45 12.49 49.93 32.14
CA ARG A 45 11.09 49.57 31.87
C ARG A 45 10.85 49.31 30.38
N ILE A 46 11.41 50.15 29.50
CA ILE A 46 11.30 49.97 28.05
C ILE A 46 11.97 48.67 27.61
N ILE A 47 13.19 48.40 28.09
CA ILE A 47 13.94 47.18 27.77
C ILE A 47 13.18 45.93 28.23
N SER A 48 12.63 45.96 29.45
CA SER A 48 11.84 44.84 30.00
C SER A 48 10.58 44.57 29.18
N ASN A 49 9.85 45.62 28.80
CA ASN A 49 8.67 45.50 27.94
C ASN A 49 9.03 44.92 26.57
N ILE A 50 10.08 45.44 25.92
CA ILE A 50 10.55 44.94 24.62
C ILE A 50 10.92 43.46 24.71
N THR A 51 11.66 43.06 25.74
CA THR A 51 12.06 41.66 25.96
C THR A 51 10.85 40.76 26.10
N THR A 52 9.84 41.19 26.86
CA THR A 52 8.58 40.44 27.04
C THR A 52 7.81 40.32 25.73
N LEU A 53 7.69 41.42 24.98
CA LEU A 53 7.04 41.44 23.67
C LEU A 53 7.75 40.49 22.68
N GLN A 54 9.09 40.51 22.65
CA GLN A 54 9.88 39.61 21.81
C GLN A 54 9.65 38.14 22.18
N ALA A 55 9.65 37.80 23.47
CA ALA A 55 9.38 36.44 23.92
C ALA A 55 7.98 35.96 23.51
N ASN A 56 6.97 36.83 23.64
CA ASN A 56 5.59 36.51 23.24
C ASN A 56 5.47 36.29 21.73
N ILE A 57 6.10 37.14 20.91
CA ILE A 57 6.12 36.99 19.46
C ILE A 57 6.79 35.66 19.07
N GLN A 58 7.96 35.34 19.65
CA GLN A 58 8.66 34.09 19.39
C GLN A 58 7.85 32.86 19.78
N SER A 59 7.17 32.89 20.93
CA SER A 59 6.31 31.80 21.38
C SER A 59 5.15 31.57 20.40
N ASN A 60 4.47 32.65 19.99
CA ASN A 60 3.35 32.56 19.05
C ASN A 60 3.78 32.05 17.67
N MET A 61 4.94 32.51 17.16
CA MET A 61 5.49 32.00 15.89
C MET A 61 5.78 30.50 15.96
N ARG A 62 6.46 30.04 17.02
CA ARG A 62 6.75 28.60 17.20
C ARG A 62 5.48 27.77 17.31
N ALA A 63 4.46 28.26 18.02
CA ALA A 63 3.17 27.56 18.13
C ALA A 63 2.50 27.43 16.75
N SER A 64 2.51 28.49 15.95
CA SER A 64 1.97 28.48 14.59
C SER A 64 2.74 27.53 13.66
N GLU A 65 4.07 27.57 13.70
CA GLU A 65 4.94 26.66 12.94
C GLU A 65 4.65 25.19 13.29
N ASN A 66 4.59 24.88 14.58
CA ASN A 66 4.29 23.53 15.05
C ASN A 66 2.91 23.06 14.60
N TYR A 67 1.90 23.93 14.65
CA TYR A 67 0.55 23.60 14.18
C TYR A 67 0.54 23.25 12.69
N ILE A 68 1.21 24.06 11.86
CA ILE A 68 1.31 23.84 10.41
C ILE A 68 2.05 22.53 10.12
N LEU A 69 3.18 22.28 10.81
CA LEU A 69 3.97 21.07 10.64
C LEU A 69 3.16 19.82 11.00
N GLN A 70 2.48 19.82 12.14
CA GLN A 70 1.64 18.70 12.57
C GLN A 70 0.51 18.43 11.58
N ARG A 71 -0.17 19.48 11.12
CA ARG A 71 -1.28 19.32 10.17
C ARG A 71 -0.80 18.76 8.83
N THR A 72 0.27 19.34 8.29
CA THR A 72 0.90 18.88 7.04
C THR A 72 1.35 17.43 7.15
N GLN A 73 1.96 17.05 8.28
CA GLN A 73 2.40 15.68 8.51
C GLN A 73 1.21 14.71 8.57
N SER A 74 0.12 15.07 9.25
CA SER A 74 -1.10 14.27 9.26
C SER A 74 -1.67 14.06 7.85
N ASP A 75 -1.80 15.14 7.08
CA ASP A 75 -2.37 15.09 5.73
C ASP A 75 -1.49 14.23 4.80
N ILE A 76 -0.17 14.31 4.91
CA ILE A 76 0.78 13.44 4.19
C ILE A 76 0.58 11.97 4.56
N GLN A 77 0.37 11.64 5.84
CA GLN A 77 0.17 10.25 6.26
C GLN A 77 -1.15 9.68 5.74
N SER A 78 -2.21 10.48 5.76
CA SER A 78 -3.49 10.10 5.15
C SER A 78 -3.32 9.84 3.65
N MET A 79 -2.68 10.75 2.91
CA MET A 79 -2.41 10.56 1.48
C MET A 79 -1.59 9.30 1.19
N LYS A 80 -0.53 9.03 1.98
CA LYS A 80 0.27 7.81 1.85
C LYS A 80 -0.57 6.55 2.01
N SER A 81 -1.48 6.54 2.98
CA SER A 81 -2.35 5.40 3.25
C SER A 81 -3.32 5.15 2.10
N TYR A 82 -3.90 6.22 1.53
CA TYR A 82 -4.77 6.11 0.36
C TYR A 82 -4.02 5.58 -0.86
N ILE A 83 -2.86 6.15 -1.19
CA ILE A 83 -2.04 5.72 -2.32
C ILE A 83 -1.65 4.25 -2.17
N GLN A 84 -1.24 3.82 -0.97
CA GLN A 84 -0.86 2.43 -0.74
C GLN A 84 -2.04 1.47 -0.91
N SER A 85 -3.24 1.85 -0.46
CA SER A 85 -4.46 1.07 -0.68
C SER A 85 -4.76 0.90 -2.17
N ASP A 86 -4.62 1.96 -2.95
CA ASP A 86 -4.87 1.91 -4.40
C ASP A 86 -3.83 1.05 -5.13
N ILE A 87 -2.55 1.15 -4.76
CA ILE A 87 -1.49 0.27 -5.28
C ILE A 87 -1.84 -1.20 -4.99
N ASN A 88 -2.20 -1.53 -3.75
CA ASN A 88 -2.54 -2.90 -3.38
C ASN A 88 -3.75 -3.44 -4.18
N ARG A 89 -4.74 -2.58 -4.44
CA ARG A 89 -5.91 -2.93 -5.25
C ARG A 89 -5.52 -3.19 -6.70
N GLN A 90 -4.68 -2.34 -7.28
CA GLN A 90 -4.17 -2.50 -8.64
C GLN A 90 -3.32 -3.77 -8.79
N ASP A 91 -2.42 -4.03 -7.85
CA ASP A 91 -1.59 -5.24 -7.83
C ASP A 91 -2.43 -6.52 -7.76
N TYR A 92 -3.53 -6.51 -7.01
CA TYR A 92 -4.47 -7.62 -6.99
C TYR A 92 -5.15 -7.81 -8.35
N GLN A 93 -5.63 -6.73 -8.97
CA GLN A 93 -6.27 -6.78 -10.29
C GLN A 93 -5.31 -7.29 -11.37
N ILE A 94 -4.07 -6.80 -11.39
CA ILE A 94 -3.03 -7.23 -12.33
C ILE A 94 -2.74 -8.73 -12.17
N ARG A 95 -2.59 -9.21 -10.92
CA ARG A 95 -2.38 -10.65 -10.67
C ARG A 95 -3.54 -11.50 -11.19
N ASN A 96 -4.78 -11.09 -10.95
CA ASN A 96 -5.96 -11.80 -11.45
C ASN A 96 -6.00 -11.83 -12.99
N ILE A 97 -5.75 -10.69 -13.65
CA ILE A 97 -5.67 -10.62 -15.11
C ILE A 97 -4.57 -11.53 -15.66
N ASN A 98 -3.39 -11.52 -15.05
CA ASN A 98 -2.28 -12.38 -15.46
C ASN A 98 -2.60 -13.87 -15.30
N GLU A 99 -3.30 -14.24 -14.22
CA GLU A 99 -3.74 -15.62 -13.99
C GLU A 99 -4.78 -16.07 -15.01
N GLN A 100 -5.78 -15.22 -15.30
CA GLN A 100 -6.77 -15.48 -16.35
C GLN A 100 -6.12 -15.62 -17.72
N PHE A 101 -5.16 -14.76 -18.05
CA PHE A 101 -4.40 -14.85 -19.29
C PHE A 101 -3.60 -16.15 -19.35
N ALA A 102 -2.90 -16.52 -18.28
CA ALA A 102 -2.16 -17.78 -18.20
C ALA A 102 -3.07 -19.01 -18.37
N GLN A 103 -4.24 -19.00 -17.73
CA GLN A 103 -5.26 -20.04 -17.87
C GLN A 103 -5.74 -20.15 -19.33
N PHE A 104 -6.07 -19.02 -19.96
CA PHE A 104 -6.52 -18.98 -21.35
C PHE A 104 -5.45 -19.54 -22.31
N GLN A 105 -4.19 -19.15 -22.14
CA GLN A 105 -3.09 -19.67 -22.96
C GLN A 105 -2.91 -21.18 -22.76
N CYS A 106 -3.02 -21.67 -21.51
CA CYS A 106 -2.87 -23.08 -21.18
C CYS A 106 -3.95 -23.96 -21.83
N THR A 107 -5.22 -23.56 -21.75
CA THR A 107 -6.34 -24.37 -22.26
C THR A 107 -6.50 -24.31 -23.77
N ARG A 108 -5.81 -23.38 -24.45
CA ARG A 108 -5.76 -23.31 -25.92
C ARG A 108 -5.03 -24.51 -26.54
N VAL A 109 -4.12 -25.15 -25.80
CA VAL A 109 -3.41 -26.35 -26.25
C VAL A 109 -4.17 -27.60 -25.81
N ALA A 110 -4.59 -28.42 -26.76
CA ALA A 110 -5.28 -29.67 -26.47
C ALA A 110 -4.43 -30.57 -25.57
N GLY A 111 -5.03 -31.11 -24.50
CA GLY A 111 -4.33 -31.97 -23.55
C GLY A 111 -3.60 -31.25 -22.42
N TYR A 112 -3.86 -29.95 -22.19
CA TYR A 112 -3.36 -29.21 -21.04
C TYR A 112 -4.49 -28.68 -20.15
N VAL A 113 -4.21 -28.54 -18.86
CA VAL A 113 -5.12 -27.99 -17.84
C VAL A 113 -4.35 -27.01 -16.95
N PHE A 114 -5.01 -25.92 -16.56
CA PHE A 114 -4.45 -24.96 -15.60
C PHE A 114 -4.90 -25.31 -14.19
N LYS A 115 -3.95 -25.53 -13.28
CA LYS A 115 -4.18 -25.86 -11.86
C LYS A 115 -3.18 -25.12 -10.99
N GLU A 116 -3.66 -24.46 -9.94
CA GLU A 116 -2.83 -23.81 -8.91
C GLU A 116 -1.73 -22.90 -9.50
N GLY A 117 -2.07 -22.10 -10.51
CA GLY A 117 -1.11 -21.19 -11.16
C GLY A 117 -0.17 -21.87 -12.17
N LYS A 118 -0.32 -23.16 -12.45
CA LYS A 118 0.55 -23.93 -13.36
C LYS A 118 -0.24 -24.56 -14.49
N CYS A 119 0.39 -24.60 -15.67
CA CYS A 119 -0.12 -25.34 -16.81
C CYS A 119 0.46 -26.75 -16.80
N GLU A 120 -0.39 -27.76 -16.74
CA GLU A 120 -0.01 -29.16 -16.63
C GLU A 120 -0.63 -29.97 -17.76
N LYS A 121 0.06 -31.04 -18.17
CA LYS A 121 -0.51 -31.99 -19.13
C LYS A 121 -1.68 -32.71 -18.46
N LYS A 122 -2.84 -32.70 -19.08
CA LYS A 122 -4.02 -33.46 -18.67
C LYS A 122 -3.70 -34.95 -18.76
N LEU A 123 -3.60 -35.60 -17.61
CA LEU A 123 -3.47 -37.04 -17.50
C LEU A 123 -4.87 -37.68 -17.57
N CYS A 124 -4.99 -38.74 -18.35
CA CYS A 124 -6.20 -39.55 -18.37
C CYS A 124 -6.17 -40.57 -17.21
N PRO A 125 -7.32 -40.85 -16.57
CA PRO A 125 -7.37 -41.65 -15.33
C PRO A 125 -7.06 -43.13 -15.55
N VAL A 126 -7.03 -43.58 -16.80
CA VAL A 126 -6.90 -44.98 -17.22
C VAL A 126 -5.63 -45.12 -18.05
N GLN A 127 -4.88 -46.19 -17.79
CA GLN A 127 -3.68 -46.50 -18.56
C GLN A 127 -4.06 -46.86 -20.01
N GLY A 128 -3.39 -46.24 -20.98
CA GLY A 128 -3.69 -46.42 -22.41
C GLY A 128 -4.76 -45.44 -22.95
N GLN A 129 -5.17 -44.43 -22.18
CA GLN A 129 -5.94 -43.29 -22.69
C GLN A 129 -5.05 -42.09 -23.03
N PHE A 130 -5.43 -41.36 -24.07
CA PHE A 130 -4.83 -40.09 -24.47
C PHE A 130 -5.91 -39.02 -24.63
N VAL A 131 -5.50 -37.75 -24.48
CA VAL A 131 -6.41 -36.64 -24.72
C VAL A 131 -6.51 -36.38 -26.22
N ILE A 132 -7.66 -36.66 -26.80
CA ILE A 132 -8.00 -36.40 -28.20
C ILE A 132 -9.16 -35.41 -28.19
N ASN A 133 -9.00 -34.26 -28.85
CA ASN A 133 -10.01 -33.18 -28.86
C ASN A 133 -10.52 -32.78 -27.45
N GLY A 134 -9.64 -32.79 -26.45
CA GLY A 134 -9.96 -32.38 -25.09
C GLY A 134 -10.59 -33.45 -24.19
N ILE A 135 -10.95 -34.62 -24.74
CA ILE A 135 -11.52 -35.75 -23.99
C ILE A 135 -10.55 -36.94 -23.94
N CYS A 136 -10.61 -37.70 -22.85
CA CYS A 136 -9.80 -38.90 -22.69
C CYS A 136 -10.41 -40.04 -23.49
N GLN A 137 -9.68 -40.54 -24.48
CA GLN A 137 -10.08 -41.63 -25.36
C GLN A 137 -9.01 -42.73 -25.31
N CYS A 138 -9.43 -43.98 -25.45
CA CYS A 138 -8.50 -45.09 -25.61
C CYS A 138 -7.71 -44.94 -26.92
N VAL A 139 -6.44 -45.35 -26.92
CA VAL A 139 -5.56 -45.30 -28.12
C VAL A 139 -6.17 -46.08 -29.29
N TRP A 140 -6.87 -47.16 -29.00
CA TRP A 140 -7.47 -48.03 -30.01
C TRP A 140 -8.92 -47.64 -30.30
N LEU A 141 -9.27 -47.64 -31.59
CA LEU A 141 -10.63 -47.35 -32.02
C LEU A 141 -11.59 -48.44 -31.51
N ASN A 142 -12.76 -48.04 -31.01
CA ASN A 142 -13.78 -48.91 -30.41
C ASN A 142 -13.37 -49.67 -29.14
N ALA A 143 -12.22 -49.36 -28.54
CA ALA A 143 -11.86 -49.89 -27.23
C ALA A 143 -12.70 -49.26 -26.13
N ILE A 144 -12.94 -50.03 -25.08
CA ILE A 144 -13.64 -49.61 -23.87
C ILE A 144 -12.65 -49.54 -22.70
N VAL A 145 -13.07 -48.86 -21.63
CA VAL A 145 -12.35 -48.88 -20.35
C VAL A 145 -12.82 -50.11 -19.57
N GLU A 146 -11.91 -51.03 -19.32
CA GLU A 146 -12.14 -52.21 -18.50
C GLU A 146 -11.01 -52.35 -17.46
N ASN A 147 -11.36 -52.54 -16.19
CA ASN A 147 -10.40 -52.70 -15.08
C ASN A 147 -9.29 -51.62 -15.05
N LYS A 148 -9.66 -50.34 -15.26
CA LYS A 148 -8.72 -49.19 -15.30
C LYS A 148 -7.67 -49.24 -16.41
N THR A 149 -7.89 -50.06 -17.45
CA THR A 149 -7.08 -50.11 -18.68
C THR A 149 -7.97 -50.02 -19.92
N CYS A 150 -7.41 -49.64 -21.07
CA CYS A 150 -8.12 -49.75 -22.34
C CYS A 150 -8.05 -51.18 -22.88
N ALA A 151 -9.21 -51.78 -23.14
CA ALA A 151 -9.34 -53.14 -23.67
C ALA A 151 -10.39 -53.19 -24.78
N CYS A 152 -10.30 -54.20 -25.66
CA CYS A 152 -11.40 -54.48 -26.58
C CYS A 152 -12.58 -55.10 -25.82
N PRO A 153 -13.82 -54.76 -26.19
CA PRO A 153 -14.99 -55.28 -25.51
C PRO A 153 -15.13 -56.80 -25.67
N SER A 154 -15.94 -57.42 -24.81
CA SER A 154 -16.22 -58.86 -24.87
C SER A 154 -16.61 -59.30 -26.28
N ASN A 155 -16.04 -60.43 -26.72
CA ASN A 155 -16.18 -60.98 -28.07
C ASN A 155 -15.59 -60.07 -29.19
N ALA A 156 -14.66 -59.17 -28.88
CA ALA A 156 -13.84 -58.45 -29.86
C ALA A 156 -12.35 -58.79 -29.72
N ARG A 157 -11.59 -58.57 -30.80
CA ARG A 157 -10.12 -58.67 -30.85
C ARG A 157 -9.51 -57.39 -31.39
N LEU A 158 -8.26 -57.12 -31.03
CA LEU A 158 -7.50 -56.00 -31.56
C LEU A 158 -6.89 -56.37 -32.92
N LEU A 159 -7.20 -55.58 -33.95
CA LEU A 159 -6.63 -55.71 -35.29
C LEU A 159 -6.21 -54.32 -35.78
N ASN A 160 -4.92 -54.11 -36.06
CA ASN A 160 -4.39 -52.84 -36.56
C ASN A 160 -4.86 -51.61 -35.75
N SER A 161 -4.79 -51.69 -34.42
CA SER A 161 -5.23 -50.62 -33.50
C SER A 161 -6.75 -50.34 -33.50
N ILE A 162 -7.57 -51.25 -34.02
CA ILE A 162 -9.03 -51.18 -34.02
C ILE A 162 -9.59 -52.44 -33.33
N CYS A 163 -10.53 -52.27 -32.41
CA CYS A 163 -11.28 -53.40 -31.86
C CYS A 163 -12.36 -53.83 -32.87
N VAL A 164 -12.34 -55.10 -33.25
CA VAL A 164 -13.28 -55.72 -34.19
C VAL A 164 -13.92 -56.94 -33.57
N CYS A 165 -15.23 -57.12 -33.75
CA CYS A 165 -15.92 -58.29 -33.23
C CYS A 165 -15.37 -59.57 -33.85
N VAL A 166 -15.29 -60.63 -33.04
CA VAL A 166 -14.77 -61.93 -33.46
C VAL A 166 -15.71 -62.58 -34.47
N ILE A 167 -17.02 -62.35 -34.33
CA ILE A 167 -18.08 -62.83 -35.21
C ILE A 167 -18.39 -61.76 -36.26
N GLU A 168 -18.36 -62.13 -37.54
CA GLU A 168 -18.51 -61.18 -38.67
C GLU A 168 -19.88 -60.50 -38.75
N GLU A 169 -20.93 -61.14 -38.22
CA GLU A 169 -22.30 -60.60 -38.16
C GLU A 169 -22.53 -59.65 -36.97
N GLN A 170 -21.47 -59.29 -36.23
CA GLN A 170 -21.52 -58.37 -35.11
C GLN A 170 -20.75 -57.08 -35.39
N ILE A 171 -21.26 -55.97 -34.85
CA ILE A 171 -20.61 -54.67 -34.84
C ILE A 171 -20.54 -54.15 -33.42
N ILE A 172 -19.53 -53.33 -33.13
CA ILE A 172 -19.44 -52.69 -31.81
C ILE A 172 -20.48 -51.58 -31.73
N GLN A 173 -21.48 -51.75 -30.87
CA GLN A 173 -22.45 -50.73 -30.51
C GLN A 173 -22.36 -50.49 -29.01
N ASN A 174 -22.27 -49.23 -28.60
CA ASN A 174 -22.18 -48.82 -27.19
C ASN A 174 -21.09 -49.55 -26.38
N GLY A 175 -19.98 -49.93 -27.03
CA GLY A 175 -18.89 -50.63 -26.38
C GLY A 175 -19.13 -52.13 -26.14
N VAL A 176 -20.06 -52.75 -26.86
CA VAL A 176 -20.31 -54.20 -26.84
C VAL A 176 -20.48 -54.70 -28.28
N CYS A 177 -20.07 -55.95 -28.55
CA CYS A 177 -20.36 -56.60 -29.83
C CYS A 177 -21.84 -57.02 -29.90
N GLU A 178 -22.60 -56.34 -30.76
CA GLU A 178 -24.02 -56.57 -30.99
C GLU A 178 -24.28 -57.07 -32.41
N CYS A 179 -25.26 -57.95 -32.57
CA CYS A 179 -25.66 -58.45 -33.87
C CYS A 179 -26.19 -57.34 -34.77
N ILE A 180 -25.75 -57.32 -36.03
CA ILE A 180 -26.28 -56.43 -37.06
C ILE A 180 -27.81 -56.64 -37.13
N ASN A 181 -28.56 -55.55 -37.29
CA ASN A 181 -30.03 -55.52 -37.28
C ASN A 181 -30.70 -55.87 -35.94
N GLY A 182 -29.97 -55.84 -34.82
CA GLY A 182 -30.55 -55.98 -33.47
C GLY A 182 -30.99 -57.40 -33.11
N GLY A 183 -30.48 -58.42 -33.82
CA GLY A 183 -30.69 -59.84 -33.52
C GLY A 183 -30.08 -60.29 -32.18
N VAL A 184 -30.23 -61.57 -31.86
CA VAL A 184 -29.63 -62.19 -30.67
C VAL A 184 -28.56 -63.20 -31.06
N LEU A 185 -27.49 -63.29 -30.26
CA LEU A 185 -26.43 -64.27 -30.46
C LEU A 185 -26.90 -65.64 -29.97
N GLN A 186 -27.01 -66.61 -30.87
CA GLN A 186 -27.27 -68.02 -30.56
C GLN A 186 -26.09 -68.87 -31.04
N GLY A 187 -25.28 -69.36 -30.09
CA GLY A 187 -24.02 -70.03 -30.40
C GLY A 187 -23.00 -69.06 -31.00
N LEU A 188 -22.60 -69.29 -32.25
CA LEU A 188 -21.64 -68.46 -32.99
C LEU A 188 -22.29 -67.67 -34.16
N ARG A 189 -23.61 -67.51 -34.16
CA ARG A 189 -24.34 -66.77 -35.21
C ARG A 189 -25.38 -65.82 -34.65
N CYS A 190 -25.63 -64.76 -35.39
CA CYS A 190 -26.69 -63.82 -35.10
C CYS A 190 -28.01 -64.30 -35.71
N VAL A 191 -29.04 -64.43 -34.89
CA VAL A 191 -30.39 -64.77 -35.35
C VAL A 191 -31.34 -63.59 -35.15
N PRO A 192 -32.35 -63.38 -36.02
CA PRO A 192 -33.35 -62.36 -35.80
C PRO A 192 -34.07 -62.53 -34.46
N LYS A 193 -34.45 -61.42 -33.82
CA LYS A 193 -35.38 -61.48 -32.69
C LYS A 193 -36.76 -61.95 -33.20
N PRO A 194 -37.44 -62.86 -32.48
CA PRO A 194 -38.81 -63.26 -32.80
C PRO A 194 -39.80 -62.09 -32.68
#